data_AF-A0A1C5RLY2-F1
#
_entry.id   AF-A0A1C5RLY2-F1
#
_cell.length_a   1.000
_cell.length_b   1.000
_cell.length_c   1.000
_cell.angle_alpha   90.00
_cell.angle_beta   90.00
_cell.angle_gamma   90.00
#
_symmetry.space_group_name_H-M   'P 1'
#
loop_
_entity.id
_entity.type
_entity.pdbx_description
1 polymer ?
#
loop_
_entity_poly.entity_id
_entity_poly.type
_entity_poly.pdbx_seq_one_letter_code
_entity_poly.pdbx_strand_id
1 'polypeptide(L)'
;MPFLMIRNDITKVTADAIVNPANRQYVEQTFGYDLSRTCDEIRPYYCHVEICQQTVPEAIIAFLESTGFEDALRNAVSLGGDSDTLACITGGIAEAFYGMPQELRAETLKRLPEDLRAAYELFRQNLERRM
;
A
#
# COMPACT_ATOMS: atom_id res chain seq x y z
N MET A 1 14.25 -8.99 28.80
CA MET A 1 13.14 -8.70 27.87
C MET A 1 13.68 -8.15 26.53
N PRO A 2 14.13 -8.98 25.57
CA PRO A 2 14.52 -8.51 24.23
C PRO A 2 13.63 -9.06 23.08
N PHE A 3 12.69 -9.97 23.37
CA PHE A 3 12.03 -10.77 22.34
C PHE A 3 10.89 -10.06 21.57
N LEU A 4 10.52 -8.85 21.97
CA LEU A 4 9.50 -8.05 21.28
C LEU A 4 10.09 -7.23 20.12
N MET A 5 11.42 -7.10 20.02
CA MET A 5 12.08 -6.16 19.11
C MET A 5 12.39 -6.75 17.72
N ILE A 6 12.39 -8.09 17.57
CA ILE A 6 12.70 -8.79 16.31
C ILE A 6 11.42 -9.04 15.47
N ARG A 7 10.23 -8.93 16.07
CA ARG A 7 8.95 -9.31 15.43
C ARG A 7 8.38 -8.25 14.48
N ASN A 8 8.86 -7.00 14.55
CA ASN A 8 8.49 -5.92 13.64
C ASN A 8 9.36 -5.83 12.38
N ASP A 9 10.36 -6.71 12.22
CA ASP A 9 11.36 -6.60 11.16
C ASP A 9 10.86 -7.05 9.78
N ILE A 10 10.05 -8.12 9.65
CA ILE A 10 9.73 -8.62 8.30
C ILE A 10 8.85 -7.66 7.49
N THR A 11 7.84 -7.04 8.09
CA THR A 11 6.98 -6.04 7.43
C THR A 11 7.70 -4.71 7.23
N LYS A 12 8.60 -4.31 8.14
CA LYS A 12 9.48 -3.16 7.92
C LYS A 12 10.48 -3.41 6.79
N VAL A 13 11.11 -4.58 6.75
CA VAL A 13 12.12 -4.95 5.74
C VAL A 13 11.53 -4.96 4.32
N THR A 14 10.27 -5.39 4.12
CA THR A 14 9.63 -5.33 2.79
C THR A 14 9.21 -3.92 2.37
N ALA A 15 8.94 -3.03 3.32
CA ALA A 15 8.47 -1.68 3.01
C ALA A 15 9.61 -0.64 2.97
N ASP A 16 10.61 -0.77 3.84
CA ASP A 16 11.92 -0.11 3.71
C ASP A 16 12.60 -0.50 2.40
N ALA A 17 12.31 -1.70 1.89
CA ALA A 17 12.74 -2.07 0.55
C ALA A 17 12.13 -1.14 -0.51
N ILE A 18 10.85 -0.78 -0.48
CA ILE A 18 10.27 0.09 -1.52
C ILE A 18 10.80 1.52 -1.46
N VAL A 19 11.06 2.05 -0.25
CA VAL A 19 11.62 3.40 -0.05
C VAL A 19 13.13 3.45 -0.32
N ASN A 20 13.82 2.31 -0.30
CA ASN A 20 15.24 2.22 -0.61
C ASN A 20 15.51 2.64 -2.08
N PRO A 21 16.38 3.64 -2.33
CA PRO A 21 16.72 4.07 -3.68
C PRO A 21 17.17 2.94 -4.63
N ALA A 22 17.87 1.93 -4.12
CA ALA A 22 18.33 0.80 -4.92
C ALA A 22 17.18 -0.08 -5.44
N ASN A 23 16.09 -0.17 -4.69
CA ASN A 23 14.92 -0.96 -5.07
C ASN A 23 13.96 -0.17 -5.97
N ARG A 24 13.86 1.16 -5.78
CA ARG A 24 13.22 2.04 -6.76
C ARG A 24 13.89 1.86 -8.12
N GLN A 25 15.22 1.96 -8.16
CA GLN A 25 16.00 1.73 -9.37
C GLN A 25 15.77 0.32 -9.96
N TYR A 26 15.72 -0.72 -9.12
CA TYR A 26 15.41 -2.08 -9.58
C TYR A 26 14.03 -2.18 -10.24
N VAL A 27 13.00 -1.58 -9.63
CA VAL A 27 11.62 -1.57 -10.16
C VAL A 27 11.55 -0.81 -11.48
N GLU A 28 12.18 0.37 -11.57
CA GLU A 28 12.25 1.16 -12.80
C GLU A 28 12.94 0.36 -13.93
N GLN A 29 14.08 -0.28 -13.64
CA GLN A 29 14.84 -1.05 -14.64
C GLN A 29 14.16 -2.35 -15.07
N THR A 30 13.51 -3.06 -14.14
CA THR A 30 12.93 -4.38 -14.41
C THR A 30 11.59 -4.27 -15.13
N PHE A 31 10.77 -3.29 -14.74
CA PHE A 31 9.40 -3.17 -15.22
C PHE A 31 9.18 -1.97 -16.14
N GLY A 32 10.18 -1.11 -16.34
CA GLY A 32 10.08 0.08 -17.20
C GLY A 32 9.18 1.17 -16.61
N TYR A 33 8.96 1.15 -15.30
CA TYR A 33 8.15 2.16 -14.62
C TYR A 33 8.94 3.46 -14.47
N ASP A 34 8.27 4.59 -14.65
CA ASP A 34 8.81 5.89 -14.28
C ASP A 34 8.26 6.26 -12.90
N LEU A 35 9.07 6.04 -11.85
CA LEU A 35 8.67 6.39 -10.49
C LEU A 35 9.11 7.80 -10.11
N SER A 36 9.82 8.54 -10.98
CA SER A 36 10.39 9.87 -10.70
C SER A 36 9.36 11.01 -10.62
N ARG A 37 8.17 10.76 -11.18
CA ARG A 37 7.02 11.67 -11.21
C ARG A 37 6.45 11.93 -9.82
N THR A 38 5.70 13.02 -9.72
CA THR A 38 4.94 13.41 -8.54
C THR A 38 3.44 13.25 -8.72
N CYS A 39 2.68 13.18 -7.63
CA CYS A 39 1.24 13.12 -7.62
C CYS A 39 0.65 14.34 -8.34
N ASP A 40 1.25 15.52 -8.18
CA ASP A 40 0.85 16.74 -8.88
C ASP A 40 1.04 16.66 -10.40
N GLU A 41 2.09 15.98 -10.87
CA GLU A 41 2.31 15.76 -12.30
C GLU A 41 1.32 14.73 -12.89
N ILE A 42 0.85 13.79 -12.07
CA ILE A 42 -0.05 12.70 -12.49
C ILE A 42 -1.52 13.15 -12.56
N ARG A 43 -2.00 13.88 -11.54
CA ARG A 43 -3.42 14.29 -11.39
C ARG A 43 -4.08 14.90 -12.65
N PRO A 44 -3.41 15.74 -13.47
CA PRO A 44 -4.06 16.35 -14.63
C PRO A 44 -4.40 15.37 -15.75
N TYR A 45 -3.70 14.24 -15.83
CA TYR A 45 -3.74 13.35 -17.00
C TYR A 45 -4.21 11.93 -16.67
N TYR A 46 -4.07 11.50 -15.42
CA TYR A 46 -4.48 10.17 -15.02
C TYR A 46 -6.00 10.03 -15.05
N CYS A 47 -6.46 9.07 -15.83
CA CYS A 47 -7.86 8.78 -16.02
C CYS A 47 -8.13 7.29 -15.73
N HIS A 48 -9.39 6.88 -15.76
CA HIS A 48 -9.76 5.50 -15.46
C HIS A 48 -9.21 4.56 -16.53
N VAL A 49 -8.16 3.81 -16.15
CA VAL A 49 -7.50 2.81 -16.98
C VAL A 49 -7.26 1.55 -16.15
N GLU A 50 -7.61 0.40 -16.71
CA GLU A 50 -7.54 -0.92 -16.04
C GLU A 50 -6.32 -1.74 -16.52
N ILE A 51 -5.15 -1.10 -16.70
CA ILE A 51 -3.92 -1.81 -17.09
C ILE A 51 -2.83 -1.64 -16.03
N CYS A 52 -2.19 -2.76 -15.68
CA CYS A 52 -1.16 -2.79 -14.63
C CYS A 52 -0.03 -1.77 -14.86
N GLN A 53 0.40 -1.59 -16.12
CA GLN A 53 1.47 -0.65 -16.50
C GLN A 53 1.15 0.82 -16.20
N GLN A 54 -0.13 1.17 -15.98
CA GLN A 54 -0.56 2.53 -15.63
C GLN A 54 -1.17 2.63 -14.23
N THR A 55 -1.49 1.53 -13.57
CA THR A 55 -2.07 1.59 -12.20
C THR A 55 -1.00 1.32 -11.14
N VAL A 56 -0.08 0.38 -11.41
CA VAL A 56 0.95 0.00 -10.44
C VAL A 56 1.98 1.11 -10.17
N PRO A 57 2.55 1.81 -11.18
CA PRO A 57 3.50 2.88 -10.90
C PRO A 57 2.88 4.02 -10.08
N GLU A 58 1.64 4.38 -10.39
CA GLU A 58 0.85 5.45 -9.79
C GLU A 58 0.52 5.12 -8.33
N ALA A 59 0.18 3.85 -8.06
CA ALA A 59 -0.04 3.37 -6.69
C ALA A 59 1.26 3.43 -5.85
N ILE A 60 2.40 3.09 -6.46
CA ILE A 60 3.71 3.16 -5.81
C ILE A 60 4.09 4.62 -5.54
N ILE A 61 3.90 5.53 -6.50
CA ILE A 61 4.18 6.97 -6.36
C ILE A 61 3.32 7.59 -5.27
N ALA A 62 2.02 7.27 -5.24
CA ALA A 62 1.11 7.73 -4.18
C ALA A 62 1.58 7.35 -2.77
N PHE A 63 2.18 6.16 -2.63
CA PHE A 63 2.85 5.74 -1.40
C PHE A 63 4.17 6.47 -1.15
N LEU A 64 5.04 6.57 -2.16
CA LEU A 64 6.36 7.20 -2.02
C LEU A 64 6.30 8.69 -1.62
N GLU A 65 5.24 9.40 -2.02
CA GLU A 65 4.99 10.79 -1.63
C GLU A 65 4.18 10.95 -0.34
N SER A 66 3.77 9.85 0.28
CA SER A 66 3.00 9.90 1.51
C SER A 66 3.87 10.07 2.76
N THR A 67 3.26 10.60 3.81
CA THR A 67 3.86 10.75 5.14
C THR A 67 3.18 9.88 6.20
N GLY A 68 2.14 9.13 5.82
CA GLY A 68 1.39 8.22 6.69
C GLY A 68 0.37 7.40 5.91
N PHE A 69 -0.25 6.42 6.57
CA PHE A 69 -1.20 5.50 5.95
C PHE A 69 -2.40 6.23 5.31
N GLU A 70 -3.04 7.12 6.05
CA GLU A 70 -4.21 7.86 5.54
C GLU A 70 -3.80 8.82 4.41
N ASP A 71 -2.64 9.45 4.52
CA ASP A 71 -2.08 10.32 3.50
C ASP A 71 -1.82 9.57 2.19
N ALA A 72 -1.28 8.34 2.26
CA ALA A 72 -1.10 7.47 1.11
C ALA A 72 -2.41 7.16 0.40
N LEU A 73 -3.46 6.80 1.15
CA LEU A 73 -4.79 6.55 0.58
C LEU A 73 -5.42 7.82 0.00
N ARG A 74 -5.25 8.98 0.65
CA ARG A 74 -5.71 10.27 0.12
C ARG A 74 -5.00 10.63 -1.17
N ASN A 75 -3.70 10.41 -1.26
CA ASN A 75 -2.93 10.57 -2.49
C ASN A 75 -3.51 9.68 -3.60
N ALA A 76 -3.65 8.37 -3.36
CA ALA A 76 -4.21 7.44 -4.33
C ALA A 76 -5.60 7.88 -4.81
N VAL A 77 -6.54 8.11 -3.89
CA VAL A 77 -7.90 8.57 -4.25
C VAL A 77 -7.87 9.90 -5.03
N SER A 78 -6.94 10.80 -4.69
CA SER A 78 -6.79 12.09 -5.39
C SER A 78 -6.27 11.97 -6.82
N LEU A 79 -5.53 10.90 -7.16
CA LEU A 79 -5.10 10.64 -8.54
C LEU A 79 -6.31 10.27 -9.42
N GLY A 80 -7.37 9.72 -8.84
CA GLY A 80 -8.57 9.30 -9.55
C GLY A 80 -8.38 7.96 -10.26
N GLY A 81 -8.94 7.83 -11.46
CA GLY A 81 -8.85 6.61 -12.26
C GLY A 81 -9.60 5.41 -11.67
N ASP A 82 -8.96 4.24 -11.68
CA ASP A 82 -9.44 3.02 -11.02
C ASP A 82 -9.09 3.05 -9.53
N SER A 83 -9.75 3.98 -8.83
CA SER A 83 -9.31 4.43 -7.51
C SER A 83 -9.36 3.33 -6.45
N ASP A 84 -10.26 2.35 -6.56
CA ASP A 84 -10.35 1.22 -5.64
C ASP A 84 -9.18 0.25 -5.83
N THR A 85 -8.81 -0.09 -7.07
CA THR A 85 -7.61 -0.90 -7.33
C THR A 85 -6.34 -0.17 -6.89
N LEU A 86 -6.22 1.11 -7.25
CA LEU A 86 -5.09 1.96 -6.90
C LEU A 86 -4.92 2.05 -5.37
N ALA A 87 -6.00 2.39 -4.66
CA ALA A 87 -5.99 2.49 -3.20
C ALA A 87 -5.77 1.14 -2.51
N CYS A 88 -6.21 0.03 -3.10
CA CYS A 88 -5.95 -1.32 -2.58
C CYS A 88 -4.45 -1.63 -2.60
N ILE A 89 -3.76 -1.34 -3.71
CA ILE A 89 -2.32 -1.54 -3.85
C ILE A 89 -1.56 -0.59 -2.91
N THR A 90 -1.83 0.72 -2.99
CA THR A 90 -1.19 1.73 -2.13
C THR A 90 -1.40 1.42 -0.65
N GLY A 91 -2.62 1.04 -0.26
CA GLY A 91 -2.97 0.68 1.11
C GLY A 91 -2.22 -0.56 1.62
N GLY A 92 -2.04 -1.59 0.78
CA GLY A 92 -1.25 -2.77 1.14
C GLY A 92 0.21 -2.44 1.43
N ILE A 93 0.82 -1.57 0.61
CA ILE A 93 2.19 -1.09 0.80
C ILE A 93 2.26 -0.21 2.07
N ALA A 94 1.32 0.71 2.22
CA ALA A 94 1.27 1.64 3.36
C ALA A 94 1.02 0.92 4.69
N GLU A 95 0.19 -0.13 4.75
CA GLU A 95 -0.01 -0.93 5.97
C GLU A 95 1.29 -1.62 6.39
N ALA A 96 2.06 -2.14 5.43
CA ALA A 96 3.34 -2.78 5.72
C ALA A 96 4.37 -1.77 6.27
N PHE A 97 4.38 -0.53 5.75
CA PHE A 97 5.33 0.51 6.14
C PHE A 97 4.94 1.25 7.43
N TYR A 98 3.75 1.87 7.44
CA TYR A 98 3.28 2.74 8.53
C TYR A 98 2.50 1.98 9.61
N GLY A 99 2.01 0.78 9.30
CA GLY A 99 0.99 0.09 10.09
C GLY A 99 -0.43 0.56 9.76
N MET A 100 -1.42 -0.22 10.20
CA MET A 100 -2.84 0.06 9.98
C MET A 100 -3.45 0.84 11.16
N PRO A 101 -4.03 2.03 10.93
CA PRO A 101 -4.79 2.76 11.94
C PRO A 101 -6.01 1.95 12.41
N GLN A 102 -6.19 1.84 13.73
CA GLN A 102 -7.26 1.02 14.32
C GLN A 102 -8.66 1.55 13.97
N GLU A 103 -8.83 2.86 13.90
CA GLU A 103 -10.10 3.49 13.55
C GLU A 103 -10.54 3.12 12.14
N LEU A 104 -9.62 3.22 11.16
CA LEU A 104 -9.88 2.84 9.76
C LEU A 104 -10.16 1.34 9.65
N ARG A 105 -9.40 0.50 10.34
CA ARG A 105 -9.65 -0.95 10.37
C ARG A 105 -11.05 -1.25 10.93
N ALA A 106 -11.41 -0.66 12.07
CA ALA A 106 -12.70 -0.89 12.70
C ALA A 106 -13.86 -0.44 11.80
N GLU A 107 -13.74 0.72 11.14
CA GLU A 107 -14.74 1.20 10.19
C GLU A 107 -14.86 0.30 8.95
N THR A 108 -13.76 -0.22 8.43
CA THR A 108 -13.77 -1.18 7.31
C THR A 108 -14.46 -2.49 7.71
N LEU A 109 -14.10 -3.06 8.87
CA LEU A 109 -14.69 -4.31 9.36
C LEU A 109 -16.20 -4.22 9.65
N LYS A 110 -16.72 -3.03 10.00
CA LYS A 110 -18.16 -2.80 10.15
C LYS A 110 -18.92 -2.85 8.82
N ARG A 111 -18.26 -2.55 7.70
CA ARG A 111 -18.85 -2.49 6.35
C ARG A 111 -18.72 -3.80 5.59
N LEU A 112 -17.80 -4.68 6.02
CA LEU A 112 -17.59 -5.99 5.42
C LEU A 112 -18.79 -6.93 5.70
N PRO A 113 -19.31 -7.61 4.67
CA PRO A 113 -20.17 -8.77 4.84
C PRO A 113 -19.56 -9.81 5.80
N GLU A 114 -20.43 -10.53 6.52
CA GLU A 114 -20.03 -11.46 7.58
C GLU A 114 -19.03 -12.52 7.10
N ASP A 115 -19.26 -13.08 5.91
CA ASP A 115 -18.43 -14.11 5.29
C ASP A 115 -17.03 -13.58 4.95
N LEU A 116 -16.93 -12.37 4.40
CA LEU A 116 -15.65 -11.72 4.11
C LEU A 116 -14.91 -11.33 5.40
N ARG A 117 -15.62 -10.86 6.42
CA ARG A 117 -15.03 -10.55 7.73
C ARG A 117 -14.46 -11.81 8.39
N ALA A 118 -15.21 -12.90 8.39
CA ALA A 118 -14.76 -14.17 8.93
C ALA A 118 -13.52 -14.71 8.20
N ALA A 119 -13.49 -14.61 6.86
CA ALA A 119 -12.33 -14.99 6.06
C ALA A 119 -11.09 -14.14 6.40
N TYR A 120 -11.26 -12.82 6.54
CA TYR A 120 -10.19 -11.90 6.96
C TYR A 120 -9.65 -12.25 8.35
N GLU A 121 -10.51 -12.49 9.34
CA GLU A 121 -10.10 -12.83 10.70
C GLU A 121 -9.34 -14.17 10.74
N LEU A 122 -9.80 -15.17 9.99
CA LEU A 122 -9.11 -16.45 9.86
C LEU A 122 -7.71 -16.28 9.24
N PHE A 123 -7.60 -15.45 8.21
CA PHE A 123 -6.33 -15.14 7.57
C PHE A 123 -5.35 -14.48 8.56
N ARG A 124 -5.82 -13.48 9.32
CA ARG A 124 -5.04 -12.79 10.35
C ARG A 124 -4.57 -13.74 11.46
N GLN A 125 -5.45 -14.59 11.99
CA GLN A 125 -5.11 -15.59 13.01
C GLN A 125 -4.05 -16.58 12.51
N ASN A 126 -4.14 -17.02 11.25
CA ASN A 126 -3.18 -17.96 10.68
C ASN A 126 -1.80 -17.34 10.45
N LEU A 127 -1.73 -16.05 10.11
CA LEU A 127 -0.47 -15.33 10.05
C LEU A 127 0.19 -15.25 11.43
N GLU A 128 -0.56 -14.88 12.46
CA GLU A 128 -0.06 -14.79 13.84
C GLU A 128 0.41 -16.13 14.40
N ARG A 129 -0.19 -17.25 13.98
CA ARG A 129 0.27 -18.60 14.36
C ARG A 129 1.55 -19.04 13.64
N ARG A 130 1.87 -18.46 12.49
CA ARG A 130 3.02 -18.81 11.65
C ARG A 130 4.24 -17.92 11.91
N MET A 131 4.08 -16.85 12.67
CA MET A 131 5.13 -15.90 13.09
C MET A 131 5.56 -16.17 14.54
#